data_AF-A0A2R7J7L8-F1
#
_entry.id   AF-A0A2R7J7L8-F1
#
_cell.length_a   1.000
_cell.length_b   1.000
_cell.length_c   1.000
_cell.angle_alpha   90.00
_cell.angle_beta   90.00
_cell.angle_gamma   90.00
#
_symmetry.space_group_name_H-M   'P 1'
#
loop_
_entity.id
_entity.type
_entity.pdbx_description
1 polymer ?
#
loop_
_entity_poly.entity_id
_entity_poly.type
_entity_poly.pdbx_seq_one_letter_code
_entity_poly.pdbx_strand_id
1 'polypeptide(L)'
;VGEQQTEVSIGGRPFRIGREFLQSVAGQDQAARLGRLKRALLVLHSATDATVGIENARAIFEAAKHPKSFVALDGADHLLTDPEQARYAAMIVAAWVQPFLGPAMPIDAVSEGHVRVTSTEAKFVQIVDSSGHSFLADEPLAVGGSDLGPTPYDLLLSALGTCTAMTLRLVAEKEGIPLTGVSVVLNHSRRHADDCAACATGQPQIEVLERVIRLEGDLSEAQRMRMLVIADKCPVHRTLENHPRIETRLL
;
A
#
# COMPACT_ATOMS: atom_id res chain seq x y z
N VAL A 1 -17.92 8.09 53.52
CA VAL A 1 -18.68 6.98 52.87
C VAL A 1 -17.97 6.69 51.57
N GLY A 2 -17.17 5.62 51.53
CA GLY A 2 -16.23 5.38 50.44
C GLY A 2 -16.93 5.00 49.13
N GLU A 3 -16.39 5.47 48.01
CA GLU A 3 -16.79 5.07 46.66
C GLU A 3 -16.73 3.54 46.55
N GLN A 4 -17.88 2.87 46.45
CA GLN A 4 -17.94 1.46 46.12
C GLN A 4 -17.55 1.30 44.64
N GLN A 5 -16.30 0.92 44.42
CA GLN A 5 -15.78 0.48 43.14
C GLN A 5 -15.61 -1.04 43.17
N THR A 6 -16.07 -1.72 42.12
CA THR A 6 -15.89 -3.16 41.95
C THR A 6 -14.97 -3.41 40.78
N GLU A 7 -14.04 -4.35 40.93
CA GLU A 7 -13.17 -4.78 39.84
C GLU A 7 -13.88 -5.83 38.98
N VAL A 8 -13.94 -5.59 37.67
CA VAL A 8 -14.53 -6.49 36.68
C VAL A 8 -13.54 -6.71 35.54
N SER A 9 -13.61 -7.86 34.87
CA SER A 9 -12.82 -8.14 33.67
C SER A 9 -13.64 -7.88 32.43
N ILE A 10 -13.15 -7.03 31.52
CA ILE A 10 -13.77 -6.76 30.21
C ILE A 10 -12.72 -7.03 29.13
N GLY A 11 -13.00 -7.97 28.22
CA GLY A 11 -12.05 -8.36 27.17
C GLY A 11 -10.71 -8.86 27.73
N GLY A 12 -10.71 -9.53 28.88
CA GLY A 12 -9.51 -10.03 29.55
C GLY A 12 -8.70 -8.98 30.32
N ARG A 13 -9.12 -7.71 30.35
CA ARG A 13 -8.44 -6.62 31.07
C ARG A 13 -9.21 -6.23 32.34
N PRO A 14 -8.55 -6.01 33.48
CA PRO A 14 -9.21 -5.59 34.71
C PRO A 14 -9.59 -4.10 34.66
N PHE A 15 -10.82 -3.79 35.04
CA PHE A 15 -11.36 -2.43 35.15
C PHE A 15 -12.03 -2.24 36.50
N ARG A 16 -11.82 -1.08 37.12
CA ARG A 16 -12.58 -0.65 38.31
C ARG A 16 -13.78 0.17 37.87
N ILE A 17 -14.97 -0.32 38.20
CA ILE A 17 -16.22 0.33 37.84
C ILE A 17 -16.94 0.78 39.12
N GLY A 18 -17.21 2.08 39.20
CA GLY A 18 -17.99 2.69 40.26
C GLY A 18 -19.48 2.81 39.91
N ARG A 19 -20.31 3.00 40.93
CA ARG A 19 -21.77 3.21 40.79
C ARG A 19 -22.12 4.40 39.88
N GLU A 20 -21.34 5.47 39.94
CA GLU A 20 -21.56 6.68 39.12
C GLU A 20 -21.40 6.41 37.62
N PHE A 21 -20.42 5.57 37.24
CA PHE A 21 -20.25 5.15 35.85
C PHE A 21 -21.46 4.34 35.35
N LEU A 22 -21.95 3.39 36.15
CA LEU A 22 -23.13 2.60 35.77
C LEU A 22 -24.37 3.49 35.59
N GLN A 23 -24.55 4.47 36.47
CA GLN A 23 -25.66 5.43 36.38
C GLN A 23 -25.53 6.36 35.16
N SER A 24 -24.31 6.79 34.82
CA SER A 24 -24.09 7.68 33.66
C SER A 24 -24.28 6.97 32.31
N VAL A 25 -24.04 5.65 32.27
CA VAL A 25 -24.23 4.82 31.07
C VAL A 25 -25.69 4.37 30.92
N ALA A 26 -26.38 4.01 32.01
CA ALA A 26 -27.75 3.49 31.98
C ALA A 26 -28.80 4.49 31.45
N GLY A 27 -28.54 5.80 31.53
CA GLY A 27 -29.45 6.85 31.08
C GLY A 27 -29.28 7.31 29.63
N GLN A 28 -28.39 6.66 28.85
CA GLN A 28 -28.07 7.12 27.49
C GLN A 28 -29.02 6.51 26.47
N ASP A 29 -29.93 7.31 25.92
CA ASP A 29 -30.78 6.90 24.80
C ASP A 29 -29.99 6.84 23.48
N GLN A 30 -29.33 5.70 23.26
CA GLN A 30 -28.55 5.45 22.05
C GLN A 30 -29.42 5.39 20.79
N ALA A 31 -30.66 4.90 20.91
CA ALA A 31 -31.58 4.81 19.78
C ALA A 31 -31.92 6.20 19.23
N ALA A 32 -32.25 7.16 20.10
CA ALA A 32 -32.51 8.53 19.68
C ALA A 32 -31.26 9.25 19.14
N ARG A 33 -30.06 8.89 19.60
CA ARG A 33 -28.79 9.40 19.06
C ARG A 33 -28.54 8.88 17.65
N LEU A 34 -28.66 7.57 17.45
CA LEU A 34 -28.51 6.92 16.15
C LEU A 34 -29.56 7.39 15.13
N GLY A 35 -30.82 7.59 15.56
CA GLY A 35 -31.87 8.12 14.69
C GLY A 35 -31.65 9.57 14.22
N ARG A 36 -30.77 10.31 14.90
CA ARG A 36 -30.34 11.66 14.54
C ARG A 36 -28.95 11.69 13.90
N LEU A 37 -28.27 10.55 13.80
CA LEU A 37 -26.97 10.42 13.15
C LEU A 37 -27.15 10.63 11.65
N LYS A 38 -26.86 11.83 11.16
CA LYS A 38 -26.95 12.19 9.73
C LYS A 38 -25.75 11.67 8.94
N ARG A 39 -25.41 10.39 9.10
CA ARG A 39 -24.25 9.72 8.49
C ARG A 39 -24.67 8.35 7.97
N ALA A 40 -23.98 7.87 6.94
CA ALA A 40 -24.08 6.48 6.53
C ALA A 40 -23.55 5.56 7.63
N LEU A 41 -24.17 4.40 7.84
CA LEU A 41 -23.78 3.47 8.90
C LEU A 41 -23.55 2.05 8.38
N LEU A 42 -22.38 1.48 8.67
CA LEU A 42 -22.08 0.07 8.49
C LEU A 42 -22.02 -0.60 9.87
N VAL A 43 -22.77 -1.67 10.06
CA VAL A 43 -22.73 -2.53 11.24
C VAL A 43 -22.13 -3.87 10.85
N LEU A 44 -21.00 -4.22 11.44
CA LEU A 44 -20.31 -5.50 11.29
C LEU A 44 -20.40 -6.25 12.61
N HIS A 45 -20.98 -7.44 12.65
CA HIS A 45 -21.12 -8.19 13.91
C HIS A 45 -21.23 -9.69 13.69
N SER A 46 -20.68 -10.49 14.61
CA SER A 46 -20.81 -11.95 14.57
C SER A 46 -22.06 -12.43 15.30
N ALA A 47 -22.79 -13.40 14.74
CA ALA A 47 -23.86 -14.08 15.47
C ALA A 47 -23.32 -14.94 16.64
N THR A 48 -22.03 -15.28 16.62
CA THR A 48 -21.36 -16.13 17.61
C THR A 48 -20.49 -15.34 18.59
N ASP A 49 -20.60 -14.01 18.62
CA ASP A 49 -19.87 -13.16 19.57
C ASP A 49 -20.29 -13.49 21.02
N ALA A 50 -19.32 -13.97 21.82
CA ALA A 50 -19.53 -14.34 23.22
C ALA A 50 -19.47 -13.16 24.21
N THR A 51 -19.05 -11.97 23.76
CA THR A 51 -18.92 -10.76 24.58
C THR A 51 -20.14 -9.86 24.43
N VAL A 52 -20.58 -9.63 23.18
CA VAL A 52 -21.75 -8.79 22.87
C VAL A 52 -22.66 -9.53 21.91
N GLY A 53 -23.88 -9.85 22.35
CA GLY A 53 -24.82 -10.58 21.51
C GLY A 53 -25.33 -9.77 20.30
N ILE A 54 -25.71 -10.49 19.24
CA ILE A 54 -26.14 -9.92 17.95
C ILE A 54 -27.36 -8.99 18.05
N GLU A 55 -28.18 -9.14 19.08
CA GLU A 55 -29.30 -8.25 19.37
C GLU A 55 -28.89 -6.78 19.52
N ASN A 56 -27.68 -6.51 20.02
CA ASN A 56 -27.14 -5.16 20.13
C ASN A 56 -26.89 -4.55 18.74
N ALA A 57 -26.26 -5.32 17.86
CA ALA A 57 -25.99 -4.90 16.50
C ALA A 57 -27.30 -4.71 15.71
N ARG A 58 -28.31 -5.58 15.94
CA ARG A 58 -29.67 -5.40 15.41
C ARG A 58 -30.29 -4.10 15.90
N ALA A 59 -30.23 -3.80 17.20
CA ALA A 59 -30.79 -2.58 17.77
C ALA A 59 -30.15 -1.31 17.18
N ILE A 60 -28.83 -1.32 16.99
CA ILE A 60 -28.10 -0.23 16.32
C ILE A 60 -28.59 -0.05 14.88
N PHE A 61 -28.66 -1.14 14.13
CA PHE A 61 -29.09 -1.12 12.73
C PHE A 61 -30.53 -0.63 12.59
N GLU A 62 -31.45 -1.07 13.45
CA GLU A 62 -32.86 -0.64 13.44
C GLU A 62 -33.01 0.86 13.76
N ALA A 63 -32.29 1.36 14.77
CA ALA A 63 -32.36 2.75 15.19
C ALA A 63 -31.77 3.76 14.18
N ALA A 64 -30.78 3.34 13.38
CA ALA A 64 -30.13 4.19 12.39
C ALA A 64 -31.01 4.45 11.15
N LYS A 65 -30.79 5.58 10.47
CA LYS A 65 -31.44 5.92 9.19
C LYS A 65 -30.59 5.49 7.99
N HIS A 66 -31.22 5.36 6.82
CA HIS A 66 -30.50 5.06 5.58
C HIS A 66 -29.64 6.25 5.12
N PRO A 67 -28.52 6.00 4.41
CA PRO A 67 -28.02 4.69 3.99
C PRO A 67 -27.36 3.90 5.14
N LYS A 68 -27.73 2.63 5.29
CA LYS A 68 -27.22 1.72 6.32
C LYS A 68 -27.08 0.30 5.81
N SER A 69 -26.10 -0.43 6.32
CA SER A 69 -25.86 -1.84 5.98
C SER A 69 -25.52 -2.64 7.24
N PHE A 70 -25.90 -3.92 7.24
CA PHE A 70 -25.52 -4.90 8.24
C PHE A 70 -24.81 -6.05 7.54
N VAL A 71 -23.64 -6.45 8.03
CA VAL A 71 -22.86 -7.57 7.51
C VAL A 71 -22.48 -8.48 8.67
N ALA A 72 -22.84 -9.75 8.55
CA ALA A 72 -22.49 -10.76 9.56
C ALA A 72 -21.01 -11.17 9.41
N LEU A 73 -20.29 -11.23 10.52
CA LEU A 73 -18.90 -11.71 10.60
C LEU A 73 -18.86 -13.08 11.31
N ASP A 74 -19.36 -14.12 10.65
CA ASP A 74 -19.48 -15.45 11.25
C ASP A 74 -18.13 -15.97 11.78
N GLY A 75 -18.13 -16.42 13.04
CA GLY A 75 -16.94 -16.95 13.70
C GLY A 75 -15.96 -15.90 14.25
N ALA A 76 -16.15 -14.61 13.96
CA ALA A 76 -15.34 -13.54 14.54
C ALA A 76 -15.69 -13.30 16.03
N ASP A 77 -14.68 -13.00 16.85
CA ASP A 77 -14.89 -12.49 18.19
C ASP A 77 -15.06 -10.96 18.20
N HIS A 78 -15.56 -10.41 19.31
CA HIS A 78 -15.84 -8.97 19.42
C HIS A 78 -14.63 -8.07 19.15
N LEU A 79 -13.43 -8.58 19.47
CA LEU A 79 -12.18 -7.84 19.42
C LEU A 79 -11.41 -8.06 18.12
N LEU A 80 -11.92 -8.89 17.20
CA LEU A 80 -11.25 -9.30 15.95
C LEU A 80 -9.81 -9.78 16.21
N THR A 81 -9.63 -10.67 17.19
CA THR A 81 -8.29 -11.14 17.60
C THR A 81 -7.63 -12.06 16.58
N ASP A 82 -8.43 -12.73 15.73
CA ASP A 82 -7.94 -13.49 14.58
C ASP A 82 -7.56 -12.55 13.42
N PRO A 83 -6.28 -12.52 12.99
CA PRO A 83 -5.83 -11.67 11.89
C PRO A 83 -6.56 -11.89 10.56
N GLU A 84 -7.04 -13.11 10.28
CA GLU A 84 -7.77 -13.39 9.03
C GLU A 84 -9.15 -12.74 9.04
N GLN A 85 -9.86 -12.84 10.17
CA GLN A 85 -11.17 -12.19 10.38
C GLN A 85 -11.05 -10.67 10.39
N ALA A 86 -9.99 -10.14 11.03
CA ALA A 86 -9.70 -8.71 11.01
C ALA A 86 -9.46 -8.18 9.59
N ARG A 87 -8.68 -8.91 8.78
CA ARG A 87 -8.43 -8.58 7.37
C ARG A 87 -9.72 -8.63 6.55
N TYR A 88 -10.56 -9.64 6.76
CA TYR A 88 -11.85 -9.75 6.10
C TYR A 88 -12.78 -8.57 6.41
N ALA A 89 -12.91 -8.21 7.69
CA ALA A 89 -13.68 -7.04 8.11
C ALA A 89 -13.14 -5.75 7.46
N ALA A 90 -11.81 -5.57 7.41
CA ALA A 90 -11.19 -4.41 6.77
C ALA A 90 -11.52 -4.32 5.27
N MET A 91 -11.52 -5.44 4.54
CA MET A 91 -11.90 -5.47 3.13
C MET A 91 -13.37 -5.05 2.91
N ILE A 92 -14.28 -5.50 3.78
CA ILE A 92 -15.69 -5.10 3.71
C ILE A 92 -15.84 -3.59 3.95
N VAL A 93 -15.15 -3.04 4.96
CA VAL A 93 -15.17 -1.59 5.24
C VAL A 93 -14.65 -0.80 4.03
N ALA A 94 -13.52 -1.22 3.46
CA ALA A 94 -12.90 -0.56 2.31
C ALA A 94 -13.80 -0.56 1.07
N ALA A 95 -14.48 -1.68 0.79
CA ALA A 95 -15.42 -1.78 -0.32
C ALA A 95 -16.69 -0.95 -0.06
N TRP A 96 -17.24 -1.02 1.15
CA TRP A 96 -18.50 -0.37 1.51
C TRP A 96 -18.39 1.17 1.49
N VAL A 97 -17.24 1.72 1.86
CA VAL A 97 -17.07 3.19 1.92
C VAL A 97 -16.97 3.83 0.54
N GLN A 98 -16.63 3.09 -0.53
CA GLN A 98 -16.34 3.64 -1.85
C GLN A 98 -17.37 4.65 -2.39
N PRO A 99 -18.69 4.41 -2.33
CA PRO A 99 -19.68 5.36 -2.85
C PRO A 99 -19.77 6.67 -2.06
N PHE A 100 -19.24 6.69 -0.83
CA PHE A 100 -19.23 7.85 0.06
C PHE A 100 -17.92 8.62 -0.02
N LEU A 101 -16.89 8.03 -0.61
CA LEU A 101 -15.69 8.75 -0.98
C LEU A 101 -16.05 9.59 -2.22
N GLY A 102 -15.77 10.90 -2.16
CA GLY A 102 -15.81 11.73 -3.37
C GLY A 102 -14.81 11.22 -4.42
N PRO A 103 -14.76 11.79 -5.63
CA PRO A 103 -13.57 11.61 -6.46
C PRO A 103 -12.37 11.92 -5.57
N ALA A 104 -11.34 11.09 -5.61
CA ALA A 104 -10.11 11.35 -4.88
C ALA A 104 -9.51 12.67 -5.40
N MET A 105 -10.00 13.79 -4.89
CA MET A 105 -9.35 15.08 -5.03
C MET A 105 -8.27 15.03 -3.95
N PRO A 106 -7.02 14.81 -4.32
CA PRO A 106 -5.97 14.89 -3.35
C PRO A 106 -5.82 16.38 -3.09
N ILE A 107 -6.35 16.84 -1.95
CA ILE A 107 -6.21 18.22 -1.49
C ILE A 107 -4.71 18.58 -1.40
N ASP A 108 -3.87 17.54 -1.26
CA ASP A 108 -2.43 17.57 -1.36
C ASP A 108 -1.92 16.74 -2.56
N ALA A 109 -2.43 16.94 -3.78
CA ALA A 109 -1.89 16.21 -4.94
C ALA A 109 -0.43 16.58 -5.18
N VAL A 110 0.44 15.59 -5.28
CA VAL A 110 1.82 15.80 -5.73
C VAL A 110 1.75 16.23 -7.21
N SER A 111 2.37 17.36 -7.56
CA SER A 111 2.43 17.84 -8.94
C SER A 111 3.21 16.89 -9.84
N GLU A 112 3.00 17.00 -11.15
CA GLU A 112 3.77 16.22 -12.13
C GLU A 112 5.28 16.40 -11.92
N GLY A 113 6.02 15.29 -12.05
CA GLY A 113 7.48 15.25 -11.82
C GLY A 113 7.91 15.28 -10.35
N HIS A 114 6.96 15.29 -9.40
CA HIS A 114 7.25 15.21 -7.97
C HIS A 114 6.76 13.86 -7.42
N VAL A 115 7.45 13.36 -6.40
CA VAL A 115 7.06 12.16 -5.64
C VAL A 115 7.12 12.52 -4.16
N ARG A 116 6.10 12.11 -3.40
CA ARG A 116 6.11 12.19 -1.93
C ARG A 116 6.08 10.78 -1.36
N VAL A 117 6.90 10.56 -0.33
CA VAL A 117 6.95 9.30 0.41
C VAL A 117 6.63 9.60 1.86
N THR A 118 5.64 8.90 2.42
CA THR A 118 5.19 9.08 3.81
C THR A 118 5.23 7.76 4.56
N SER A 119 5.77 7.77 5.78
CA SER A 119 5.84 6.57 6.62
C SER A 119 4.50 6.22 7.24
N THR A 120 4.28 4.92 7.41
CA THR A 120 3.15 4.38 8.18
C THR A 120 3.59 3.96 9.59
N GLU A 121 2.70 3.36 10.38
CA GLU A 121 3.05 2.76 11.68
C GLU A 121 3.88 1.48 11.53
N ALA A 122 3.82 0.81 10.37
CA ALA A 122 4.63 -0.37 10.09
C ALA A 122 6.08 0.03 9.74
N LYS A 123 7.04 -0.80 10.16
CA LYS A 123 8.48 -0.47 10.20
C LYS A 123 9.03 0.05 8.88
N PHE A 124 8.77 -0.64 7.78
CA PHE A 124 9.31 -0.30 6.45
C PHE A 124 8.24 0.13 5.44
N VAL A 125 6.96 -0.06 5.73
CA VAL A 125 5.88 0.28 4.80
C VAL A 125 5.78 1.79 4.64
N GLN A 126 5.95 2.24 3.39
CA GLN A 126 5.79 3.62 2.97
C GLN A 126 4.62 3.75 1.99
N ILE A 127 3.98 4.91 2.00
CA ILE A 127 3.01 5.34 0.98
C ILE A 127 3.76 6.24 -0.01
N VAL A 128 3.72 5.89 -1.29
CA VAL A 128 4.34 6.63 -2.40
C VAL A 128 3.24 7.30 -3.22
N ASP A 129 3.22 8.63 -3.24
CA ASP A 129 2.28 9.44 -4.02
C ASP A 129 2.98 10.07 -5.24
N SER A 130 2.38 9.89 -6.42
CA SER A 130 2.89 10.39 -7.70
C SER A 130 1.74 10.79 -8.62
N SER A 131 1.58 12.09 -8.92
CA SER A 131 0.65 12.62 -9.94
C SER A 131 -0.77 12.00 -9.94
N GLY A 132 -1.39 11.87 -8.77
CA GLY A 132 -2.73 11.28 -8.64
C GLY A 132 -2.76 9.76 -8.48
N HIS A 133 -1.61 9.10 -8.41
CA HIS A 133 -1.45 7.69 -8.06
C HIS A 133 -0.86 7.56 -6.66
N SER A 134 -1.27 6.51 -5.95
CA SER A 134 -0.73 6.15 -4.64
C SER A 134 -0.54 4.65 -4.57
N PHE A 135 0.60 4.19 -4.06
CA PHE A 135 0.91 2.78 -3.88
C PHE A 135 1.85 2.58 -2.69
N LEU A 136 1.95 1.34 -2.21
CA LEU A 136 2.85 0.99 -1.11
C LEU A 136 4.22 0.60 -1.64
N ALA A 137 5.25 0.94 -0.86
CA ALA A 137 6.60 0.38 -0.97
C ALA A 137 6.95 -0.23 0.39
N ASP A 138 7.70 -1.34 0.39
CA ASP A 138 8.03 -2.06 1.61
C ASP A 138 9.31 -2.89 1.43
N GLU A 139 9.69 -3.64 2.44
CA GLU A 139 10.75 -4.64 2.37
C GLU A 139 10.21 -6.06 2.59
N PRO A 140 10.94 -7.10 2.14
CA PRO A 140 10.55 -8.48 2.38
C PRO A 140 10.55 -8.84 3.87
N LEU A 141 9.77 -9.88 4.23
CA LEU A 141 9.75 -10.44 5.58
C LEU A 141 11.16 -10.81 6.10
N ALA A 142 12.04 -11.28 5.22
CA ALA A 142 13.39 -11.74 5.57
C ALA A 142 14.30 -10.65 6.17
N VAL A 143 14.04 -9.39 5.88
CA VAL A 143 14.76 -8.23 6.44
C VAL A 143 13.90 -7.43 7.43
N GLY A 144 12.73 -7.98 7.79
CA GLY A 144 11.81 -7.44 8.78
C GLY A 144 10.82 -6.40 8.25
N GLY A 145 10.54 -6.40 6.94
CA GLY A 145 9.39 -5.69 6.37
C GLY A 145 8.11 -6.52 6.44
N SER A 146 7.04 -6.01 5.84
CA SER A 146 5.70 -6.63 5.87
C SER A 146 5.31 -7.27 4.53
N ASP A 147 6.17 -7.19 3.50
CA ASP A 147 5.94 -7.72 2.15
C ASP A 147 4.62 -7.21 1.52
N LEU A 148 4.28 -5.94 1.79
CA LEU A 148 3.05 -5.30 1.30
C LEU A 148 3.23 -4.52 -0.01
N GLY A 149 4.45 -4.37 -0.49
CA GLY A 149 4.78 -3.63 -1.70
C GLY A 149 6.22 -3.91 -2.19
N PRO A 150 6.56 -3.44 -3.40
CA PRO A 150 7.90 -3.58 -3.96
C PRO A 150 8.96 -2.90 -3.09
N THR A 151 10.19 -3.43 -3.16
CA THR A 151 11.36 -2.82 -2.52
C THR A 151 11.79 -1.53 -3.22
N PRO A 152 12.58 -0.67 -2.55
CA PRO A 152 13.16 0.50 -3.21
C PRO A 152 13.96 0.16 -4.47
N TYR A 153 14.68 -0.97 -4.47
CA TYR A 153 15.40 -1.45 -5.65
C TYR A 153 14.45 -1.96 -6.73
N ASP A 154 13.37 -2.66 -6.39
CA ASP A 154 12.35 -3.06 -7.36
C ASP A 154 11.72 -1.84 -8.03
N LEU A 155 11.47 -0.76 -7.29
CA LEU A 155 10.95 0.49 -7.84
C LEU A 155 11.94 1.17 -8.79
N LEU A 156 13.23 1.19 -8.43
CA LEU A 156 14.30 1.71 -9.30
C LEU A 156 14.39 0.92 -10.61
N LEU A 157 14.41 -0.43 -10.51
CA LEU A 157 14.43 -1.32 -11.68
C LEU A 157 13.14 -1.16 -12.51
N SER A 158 11.98 -1.02 -11.87
CA SER A 158 10.71 -0.79 -12.55
C SER A 158 10.73 0.52 -13.35
N ALA A 159 11.28 1.60 -12.80
CA ALA A 159 11.44 2.86 -13.52
C ALA A 159 12.33 2.72 -14.77
N LEU A 160 13.45 2.00 -14.67
CA LEU A 160 14.32 1.73 -15.81
C LEU A 160 13.65 0.84 -16.87
N GLY A 161 12.99 -0.24 -16.44
CA GLY A 161 12.33 -1.21 -17.32
C GLY A 161 11.17 -0.59 -18.09
N THR A 162 10.30 0.15 -17.39
CA THR A 162 9.17 0.87 -18.00
C THR A 162 9.64 1.91 -19.02
N CYS A 163 10.62 2.74 -18.66
CA CYS A 163 11.18 3.74 -19.56
C CYS A 163 11.80 3.10 -20.82
N THR A 164 12.48 1.96 -20.66
CA THR A 164 13.03 1.18 -21.77
C THR A 164 11.94 0.68 -22.71
N ALA A 165 10.92 0.00 -22.17
CA ALA A 165 9.83 -0.56 -22.96
C ALA A 165 9.03 0.52 -23.72
N MET A 166 8.75 1.65 -23.06
CA MET A 166 8.11 2.82 -23.69
C MET A 166 8.94 3.36 -24.85
N THR A 167 10.25 3.50 -24.66
CA THR A 167 11.16 4.03 -25.70
C THR A 167 11.24 3.08 -26.90
N LEU A 168 11.31 1.77 -26.66
CA LEU A 168 11.32 0.78 -27.75
C LEU A 168 10.04 0.81 -28.57
N ARG A 169 8.87 0.85 -27.92
CA ARG A 169 7.58 0.97 -28.61
C ARG A 169 7.49 2.26 -29.43
N LEU A 170 7.87 3.39 -28.84
CA LEU A 170 7.85 4.70 -29.50
C LEU A 170 8.71 4.71 -30.78
N VAL A 171 9.94 4.18 -30.70
CA VAL A 171 10.84 4.15 -31.86
C VAL A 171 10.36 3.14 -32.91
N ALA A 172 9.87 1.98 -32.49
CA ALA A 172 9.33 0.99 -33.42
C ALA A 172 8.15 1.55 -34.23
N GLU A 173 7.22 2.25 -33.57
CA GLU A 173 6.11 2.94 -34.26
C GLU A 173 6.62 3.99 -35.25
N LYS A 174 7.55 4.85 -34.81
CA LYS A 174 8.13 5.90 -35.65
C LYS A 174 8.88 5.38 -36.87
N GLU A 175 9.59 4.25 -36.73
CA GLU A 175 10.39 3.64 -37.80
C GLU A 175 9.62 2.57 -38.60
N GLY A 176 8.33 2.33 -38.29
CA GLY A 176 7.51 1.33 -38.97
C GLY A 176 7.97 -0.13 -38.73
N ILE A 177 8.62 -0.39 -37.60
CA ILE A 177 9.09 -1.72 -37.21
C ILE A 177 7.91 -2.52 -36.65
N PRO A 178 7.65 -3.76 -37.11
CA PRO A 178 6.47 -4.55 -36.71
C PRO A 178 6.63 -5.19 -35.33
N LEU A 179 6.93 -4.39 -34.31
CA LEU A 179 7.06 -4.80 -32.91
C LEU A 179 5.67 -4.86 -32.27
N THR A 180 5.27 -6.04 -31.82
CA THR A 180 3.96 -6.28 -31.20
C THR A 180 4.03 -6.32 -29.67
N GLY A 181 5.17 -6.71 -29.10
CA GLY A 181 5.36 -6.88 -27.66
C GLY A 181 6.80 -6.64 -27.20
N VAL A 182 6.93 -6.14 -25.97
CA VAL A 182 8.22 -5.94 -25.29
C VAL A 182 8.08 -6.44 -23.86
N SER A 183 8.99 -7.29 -23.43
CA SER A 183 9.15 -7.68 -22.02
C SER A 183 10.58 -7.40 -21.58
N VAL A 184 10.74 -6.81 -20.39
CA VAL A 184 12.03 -6.43 -19.82
C VAL A 184 12.13 -7.05 -18.44
N VAL A 185 13.14 -7.89 -18.24
CA VAL A 185 13.50 -8.45 -16.94
C VAL A 185 14.78 -7.75 -16.48
N LEU A 186 14.77 -7.28 -15.24
CA LEU A 186 15.88 -6.56 -14.65
C LEU A 186 16.30 -7.23 -13.35
N ASN A 187 17.60 -7.21 -13.09
CA ASN A 187 18.16 -7.67 -11.82
C ASN A 187 19.23 -6.69 -11.35
N HIS A 188 19.35 -6.55 -10.03
CA HIS A 188 20.38 -5.77 -9.37
C HIS A 188 21.37 -6.71 -8.69
N SER A 189 22.68 -6.49 -8.89
CA SER A 189 23.73 -7.28 -8.25
C SER A 189 24.97 -6.44 -7.99
N ARG A 190 25.81 -6.87 -7.04
CA ARG A 190 27.12 -6.28 -6.79
C ARG A 190 28.20 -7.20 -7.34
N ARG A 191 29.06 -6.69 -8.24
CA ARG A 191 30.18 -7.43 -8.82
C ARG A 191 31.52 -6.84 -8.37
N HIS A 192 32.54 -7.69 -8.25
CA HIS A 192 33.91 -7.24 -8.01
C HIS A 192 34.49 -6.75 -9.34
N ALA A 193 35.24 -5.65 -9.32
CA ALA A 193 35.91 -5.16 -10.51
C ALA A 193 37.11 -6.07 -10.80
N ASP A 194 37.04 -6.88 -11.87
CA ASP A 194 38.13 -7.78 -12.26
C ASP A 194 39.35 -7.02 -12.83
N ASP A 195 39.18 -5.76 -13.24
CA ASP A 195 40.20 -4.94 -13.93
C ASP A 195 40.76 -3.77 -13.10
N CYS A 196 41.28 -4.04 -11.91
CA CYS A 196 42.14 -3.07 -11.24
C CYS A 196 43.42 -3.71 -10.72
N ALA A 197 44.39 -3.92 -11.61
CA ALA A 197 45.74 -4.38 -11.28
C ALA A 197 46.57 -3.38 -10.45
N ALA A 198 45.96 -2.31 -9.92
CA ALA A 198 46.64 -1.29 -9.12
C ALA A 198 45.71 -0.64 -8.08
N CYS A 199 45.20 -1.39 -7.10
CA CYS A 199 44.59 -0.80 -5.90
C CYS A 199 44.79 -1.69 -4.67
N ALA A 200 45.79 -1.37 -3.86
CA ALA A 200 45.99 -1.91 -2.51
C ALA A 200 45.16 -1.10 -1.49
N THR A 201 43.83 -1.18 -1.57
CA THR A 201 42.87 -0.73 -0.55
C THR A 201 41.49 -1.24 -0.99
N GLY A 202 40.70 -1.83 -0.07
CA GLY A 202 39.41 -2.50 -0.32
C GLY A 202 38.62 -1.96 -1.52
N GLN A 203 38.39 -2.85 -2.50
CA GLN A 203 37.79 -2.50 -3.79
C GLN A 203 36.35 -1.98 -3.63
N PRO A 204 35.94 -0.94 -4.38
CA PRO A 204 34.53 -0.57 -4.49
C PRO A 204 33.78 -1.66 -5.28
N GLN A 205 32.73 -2.22 -4.68
CA GLN A 205 31.80 -3.09 -5.39
C GLN A 205 31.08 -2.28 -6.48
N ILE A 206 31.09 -2.77 -7.71
CA ILE A 206 30.34 -2.12 -8.80
C ILE A 206 28.89 -2.58 -8.69
N GLU A 207 27.98 -1.61 -8.60
CA GLU A 207 26.54 -1.84 -8.70
C GLU A 207 26.19 -2.14 -10.15
N VAL A 208 25.61 -3.30 -10.43
CA VAL A 208 25.28 -3.78 -11.78
C VAL A 208 23.78 -3.97 -11.89
N LEU A 209 23.16 -3.24 -12.82
CA LEU A 209 21.77 -3.43 -13.24
C LEU A 209 21.76 -4.19 -14.57
N GLU A 210 21.45 -5.48 -14.52
CA GLU A 210 21.40 -6.33 -15.71
C GLU A 210 19.98 -6.32 -16.30
N ARG A 211 19.89 -6.11 -17.61
CA ARG A 211 18.61 -6.02 -18.34
C ARG A 211 18.55 -7.07 -19.46
N VAL A 212 17.52 -7.91 -19.42
CA VAL A 212 17.21 -8.88 -20.47
C VAL A 212 15.92 -8.46 -21.16
N ILE A 213 15.96 -8.29 -22.48
CA ILE A 213 14.84 -7.78 -23.29
C ILE A 213 14.37 -8.87 -24.25
N ARG A 214 13.07 -9.15 -24.21
CA ARG A 214 12.38 -9.99 -25.19
C ARG A 214 11.53 -9.11 -26.11
N LEU A 215 11.76 -9.25 -27.42
CA LEU A 215 11.03 -8.55 -28.47
C LEU A 215 10.14 -9.53 -29.23
N GLU A 216 8.86 -9.18 -29.36
CA GLU A 216 7.85 -9.96 -30.07
C GLU A 216 7.39 -9.22 -31.33
N GLY A 217 7.23 -9.96 -32.43
CA GLY A 217 6.91 -9.41 -33.75
C GLY A 217 7.73 -10.06 -34.86
N ASP A 218 7.36 -9.79 -36.10
CA ASP A 218 8.07 -10.25 -37.30
C ASP A 218 9.29 -9.35 -37.60
N LEU A 219 10.28 -9.44 -36.71
CA LEU A 219 11.46 -8.58 -36.71
C LEU A 219 12.63 -9.24 -37.42
N SER A 220 13.16 -8.58 -38.45
CA SER A 220 14.47 -8.90 -39.00
C SER A 220 15.58 -8.72 -37.96
N GLU A 221 16.72 -9.39 -38.20
CA GLU A 221 17.89 -9.26 -37.31
C GLU A 221 18.40 -7.82 -37.21
N ALA A 222 18.37 -7.07 -38.32
CA ALA A 222 18.73 -5.66 -38.32
C ALA A 222 17.80 -4.82 -37.42
N GLN A 223 16.50 -5.11 -37.42
CA GLN A 223 15.54 -4.45 -36.53
C GLN A 223 15.75 -4.84 -35.06
N ARG A 224 16.08 -6.11 -34.77
CA ARG A 224 16.42 -6.57 -33.41
C ARG A 224 17.66 -5.85 -32.87
N MET A 225 18.72 -5.79 -33.67
CA MET A 225 19.95 -5.07 -33.32
C MET A 225 19.70 -3.57 -33.15
N ARG A 226 18.84 -2.99 -34.01
CA ARG A 226 18.41 -1.60 -33.85
C ARG A 226 17.71 -1.38 -32.51
N MET A 227 16.77 -2.25 -32.13
CA MET A 227 16.07 -2.17 -30.85
C MET A 227 17.03 -2.29 -29.66
N LEU A 228 18.02 -3.19 -29.73
CA LEU A 228 19.03 -3.30 -28.67
C LEU A 228 19.76 -1.98 -28.45
N VAL A 229 20.21 -1.32 -29.53
CA VAL A 229 20.87 0.00 -29.46
C VAL A 229 19.95 1.10 -28.89
N ILE A 230 18.63 1.00 -29.13
CA ILE A 230 17.66 1.98 -28.63
C ILE A 230 17.35 1.75 -27.15
N ALA A 231 17.44 0.52 -26.65
CA ALA A 231 17.19 0.21 -25.26
C ALA A 231 18.13 0.97 -24.29
N ASP A 232 19.36 1.27 -24.72
CA ASP A 232 20.35 2.07 -23.96
C ASP A 232 20.19 3.58 -24.13
N LYS A 233 19.07 4.04 -24.71
CA LYS A 233 18.86 5.47 -25.00
C LYS A 233 17.66 6.06 -24.27
N CYS A 234 16.99 5.29 -23.42
CA CYS A 234 15.84 5.80 -22.69
C CYS A 234 16.26 6.87 -21.66
N PRO A 235 15.40 7.87 -21.37
CA PRO A 235 15.73 8.95 -20.43
C PRO A 235 16.25 8.47 -19.06
N VAL A 236 15.61 7.46 -18.45
CA VAL A 236 16.03 6.94 -17.14
C VAL A 236 17.42 6.31 -17.19
N HIS A 237 17.73 5.54 -18.25
CA HIS A 237 19.06 4.97 -18.45
C HIS A 237 20.13 6.08 -18.49
N ARG A 238 19.88 7.14 -19.27
CA ARG A 238 20.79 8.30 -19.33
C ARG A 238 20.95 8.98 -17.98
N THR A 239 19.87 9.12 -17.20
CA THR A 239 19.97 9.70 -15.86
C THR A 239 20.87 8.86 -14.96
N LEU A 240 20.76 7.53 -15.01
CA LEU A 240 21.57 6.62 -14.19
C LEU A 240 23.05 6.64 -14.59
N GLU A 241 23.37 6.68 -15.89
CA GLU A 241 24.75 6.74 -16.37
C GLU A 241 25.43 8.10 -16.15
N ASN A 242 24.65 9.18 -16.06
CA ASN A 242 25.19 10.55 -15.92
C ASN A 242 25.44 10.98 -14.46
N HIS A 243 25.49 10.04 -13.50
CA HIS A 243 25.86 10.31 -12.10
C HIS A 243 25.05 11.47 -11.49
N PRO A 244 23.73 11.31 -11.31
CA PRO A 244 22.86 12.40 -10.91
C PRO A 244 23.26 12.91 -9.52
N ARG A 245 23.30 14.24 -9.37
CA ARG A 245 23.58 14.87 -8.07
C ARG A 245 22.33 14.88 -7.21
N ILE A 246 22.41 14.28 -6.02
CA ILE A 246 21.35 14.33 -5.01
C ILE A 246 21.62 15.52 -4.09
N GLU A 247 20.67 16.44 -4.01
CA GLU A 247 20.71 17.58 -3.08
C GLU A 247 19.71 17.34 -1.95
N THR A 248 20.15 17.51 -0.70
CA THR A 248 19.34 17.21 0.50
C THR A 248 19.16 18.47 1.33
N ARG A 249 17.93 18.73 1.76
CA ARG A 249 17.57 19.83 2.67
C ARG A 249 16.55 19.35 3.70
N LEU A 250 16.64 19.90 4.90
CA LEU A 250 15.63 19.73 5.94
C LEU A 250 14.65 20.92 5.89
N LEU A 251 13.37 20.65 6.16
CA LEU A 251 12.34 21.68 6.29
C LEU A 251 12.34 22.28 7.70
#